data_AF-A0A549SUZ1-F1
#
_entry.id   AF-A0A549SUZ1-F1
#
_cell.length_a   1.000
_cell.length_b   1.000
_cell.length_c   1.000
_cell.angle_alpha   90.00
_cell.angle_beta   90.00
_cell.angle_gamma   90.00
#
_symmetry.space_group_name_H-M   'P 1'
#
loop_
_entity.id
_entity.type
_entity.pdbx_description
1 polymer ?
#
loop_
_entity_poly.entity_id
_entity_poly.type
_entity_poly.pdbx_seq_one_letter_code
_entity_poly.pdbx_strand_id
1 'polypeptide(L)'
;MVQKQDPRDIIIAELQAEVDYLMRTMKEVADVTDQVMEEQDRLHAIELENQCLRLRAESHERENTFKREVNAVYSSFIDTQTSVLQTLQGGRASATGTPESVQNQLEARARKMASLNQSVEIMLDGGHPGPLLSEALEHWFKVRSGLGLDQKKVDTDYNRVKDFISFAGYKPINRYRYLEFQEFANLLAHVPAKFSMKPEFKGMTQFEAAAHNRSLAPRKREKTLTGKTIESNYLSPLNMIFHDMCAHHGFPSPLANVSIRISHEARASTERLPIEVPELNKWFEQTAKESRGDSKWLPLLGTVTGARIGELIWLQKKDIYKVEGGIWVMDLTTDLINAQGIPVARRIKNNSSRRIIAIHQAIVDAGFIEYVQSFPKDGWIFPWAFHHGKNEVKRPADAASKRLNAQLKKLGIHKEIE
;
A
#
# COMPACT_ATOMS: atom_id res chain seq x y z
N MET A 1 -53.24 23.06 59.68
CA MET A 1 -53.51 22.28 58.45
C MET A 1 -52.22 21.58 58.07
N VAL A 2 -52.06 20.31 58.45
CA VAL A 2 -50.91 19.48 58.04
C VAL A 2 -51.36 18.77 56.77
N GLN A 3 -50.81 19.17 55.61
CA GLN A 3 -51.01 18.42 54.36
C GLN A 3 -50.39 17.04 54.56
N LYS A 4 -51.23 16.01 54.66
CA LYS A 4 -50.78 14.62 54.57
C LYS A 4 -50.28 14.40 53.14
N GLN A 5 -48.96 14.29 52.99
CA GLN A 5 -48.31 13.86 51.76
C GLN A 5 -48.90 12.50 51.35
N ASP A 6 -49.30 12.34 50.08
CA ASP A 6 -49.89 11.08 49.60
C ASP A 6 -48.83 9.98 49.77
N PRO A 7 -49.12 8.90 50.52
CA PRO A 7 -48.17 7.81 50.74
C PRO A 7 -47.65 7.19 49.43
N ARG A 8 -48.35 7.35 48.31
CA ARG A 8 -47.88 6.93 46.98
C ARG A 8 -46.68 7.75 46.50
N ASP A 9 -46.64 9.05 46.76
CA ASP A 9 -45.54 9.91 46.32
C ASP A 9 -44.24 9.60 47.07
N ILE A 10 -44.36 9.21 48.35
CA ILE A 10 -43.21 8.77 49.17
C ILE A 10 -42.65 7.44 48.62
N ILE A 11 -43.52 6.47 48.33
CA ILE A 11 -43.12 5.17 47.76
C ILE A 11 -42.48 5.34 46.37
N ILE A 12 -43.03 6.22 45.53
CA ILE A 12 -42.48 6.51 44.20
C ILE A 12 -41.08 7.14 44.32
N ALA A 13 -40.88 8.08 45.27
CA ALA A 13 -39.58 8.69 45.48
C ALA A 13 -38.52 7.69 45.99
N GLU A 14 -38.89 6.79 46.91
CA GLU A 14 -38.00 5.72 47.37
C GLU A 14 -37.66 4.73 46.24
N LEU A 15 -38.64 4.32 45.44
CA LEU A 15 -38.40 3.43 44.30
C LEU A 15 -37.52 4.09 43.24
N GLN A 16 -37.69 5.39 42.98
CA GLN A 16 -36.83 6.13 42.06
C GLN A 16 -35.39 6.23 42.58
N ALA A 17 -35.20 6.49 43.87
CA ALA A 17 -33.87 6.52 44.49
C ALA A 17 -33.17 5.15 44.40
N GLU A 18 -33.91 4.06 44.62
CA GLU A 18 -33.37 2.70 44.54
C GLU A 18 -33.01 2.30 43.11
N VAL A 19 -33.84 2.67 42.12
CA VAL A 19 -33.55 2.46 40.71
C VAL A 19 -32.30 3.24 40.27
N ASP A 20 -32.16 4.50 40.70
CA ASP A 20 -31.00 5.33 40.40
C ASP A 20 -29.71 4.76 41.04
N TYR A 21 -29.81 4.23 42.25
CA TYR A 21 -28.70 3.55 42.92
C TYR A 21 -28.27 2.27 42.18
N LEU A 22 -29.24 1.44 41.77
CA LEU A 22 -28.98 0.23 40.99
C LEU A 22 -28.34 0.56 39.63
N MET A 23 -28.83 1.59 38.92
CA MET A 23 -28.25 2.00 37.64
C MET A 23 -26.81 2.50 37.77
N ARG A 24 -26.49 3.24 38.84
CA ARG A 24 -25.10 3.67 39.11
C ARG A 24 -24.18 2.48 39.39
N THR A 25 -24.65 1.56 40.22
CA THR A 25 -23.89 0.36 40.59
C THR A 25 -23.64 -0.53 39.36
N MET A 26 -24.65 -0.72 38.50
CA MET A 26 -24.48 -1.47 37.25
C MET A 26 -23.49 -0.81 36.29
N LYS A 27 -23.46 0.53 36.26
CA LYS A 27 -22.50 1.27 35.44
C LYS A 27 -21.08 1.14 35.95
N GLU A 28 -20.86 1.21 37.26
CA GLU A 28 -19.55 0.98 37.88
C GLU A 28 -19.05 -0.45 37.63
N VAL A 29 -19.93 -1.46 37.74
CA VAL A 29 -19.60 -2.85 37.42
C VAL A 29 -19.24 -3.02 35.94
N ALA A 30 -19.96 -2.35 35.02
CA ALA A 30 -19.64 -2.37 33.60
C ALA A 30 -18.27 -1.73 33.32
N ASP A 31 -17.98 -0.56 33.90
CA ASP A 31 -16.69 0.13 33.73
C ASP A 31 -15.52 -0.71 34.27
N VAL A 32 -15.71 -1.40 35.41
CA VAL A 32 -14.70 -2.34 35.94
C VAL A 32 -14.53 -3.56 35.04
N THR A 33 -15.62 -4.08 34.47
CA THR A 33 -15.56 -5.22 33.56
C THR A 33 -14.81 -4.87 32.27
N ASP A 34 -15.06 -3.68 31.71
CA ASP A 34 -14.33 -3.17 30.54
C ASP A 34 -12.83 -3.03 30.83
N GLN A 35 -12.45 -2.52 32.01
CA GLN A 35 -11.04 -2.42 32.43
C GLN A 35 -10.37 -3.80 32.57
N VAL A 36 -11.08 -4.78 33.13
CA VAL A 36 -10.58 -6.16 33.27
C VAL A 36 -10.38 -6.81 31.89
N MET A 37 -11.30 -6.57 30.95
CA MET A 37 -11.18 -7.05 29.57
C MET A 37 -10.00 -6.41 28.84
N GLU A 38 -9.81 -5.09 28.97
CA GLU A 38 -8.65 -4.40 28.37
C GLU A 38 -7.31 -4.95 28.90
N GLU A 39 -7.21 -5.22 30.21
CA GLU A 39 -5.99 -5.76 30.79
C GLU A 39 -5.78 -7.24 30.41
N GLN A 40 -6.86 -8.03 30.29
CA GLN A 40 -6.78 -9.39 29.73
C GLN A 40 -6.29 -9.40 28.28
N ASP A 41 -6.81 -8.53 27.43
CA ASP A 41 -6.36 -8.39 26.03
C ASP A 41 -4.89 -7.99 25.96
N ARG A 42 -4.45 -7.09 26.85
CA ARG A 42 -3.05 -6.67 26.96
C ARG A 42 -2.15 -7.81 27.39
N LEU A 43 -2.55 -8.59 28.40
CA LEU A 43 -1.82 -9.77 28.85
C LEU A 43 -1.73 -10.83 27.74
N HIS A 44 -2.83 -11.07 27.02
CA HIS A 44 -2.86 -12.00 25.90
C HIS A 44 -1.92 -11.55 24.77
N ALA A 45 -1.88 -10.26 24.46
CA ALA A 45 -0.98 -9.71 23.46
C ALA A 45 0.51 -9.88 23.85
N ILE A 46 0.85 -9.63 25.12
CA ILE A 46 2.20 -9.84 25.65
C ILE A 46 2.57 -11.33 25.62
N GLU A 47 1.64 -12.23 25.97
CA GLU A 47 1.88 -13.67 25.93
C GLU A 47 2.09 -14.17 24.50
N LEU A 48 1.30 -13.69 23.54
CA LEU A 48 1.47 -14.00 22.12
C LEU A 48 2.83 -13.51 21.60
N GLU A 49 3.24 -12.29 21.97
CA GLU A 49 4.55 -11.75 21.62
C GLU A 49 5.68 -12.59 22.20
N ASN A 50 5.57 -12.99 23.47
CA ASN A 50 6.53 -13.88 24.12
C ASN A 50 6.59 -15.26 23.46
N GLN A 51 5.45 -15.84 23.05
CA GLN A 51 5.42 -17.10 22.31
C GLN A 51 6.10 -16.97 20.94
N CYS A 52 5.84 -15.89 20.20
CA CYS A 52 6.54 -15.60 18.95
C CYS A 52 8.04 -15.44 19.16
N LEU A 53 8.47 -14.73 20.21
CA LEU A 53 9.88 -14.57 20.55
C LEU A 53 10.54 -15.91 20.92
N ARG A 54 9.86 -16.78 21.68
CA ARG A 54 10.34 -18.13 21.99
C ARG A 54 10.48 -18.98 20.73
N LEU A 55 9.47 -19.00 19.86
CA LEU A 55 9.54 -19.74 18.60
C LEU A 55 10.68 -19.23 17.69
N ARG A 56 10.91 -17.92 17.65
CA ARG A 56 12.07 -17.33 16.95
C ARG A 56 13.39 -17.75 17.58
N ALA A 57 13.50 -17.70 18.91
CA ALA A 57 14.69 -18.11 19.63
C ALA A 57 14.99 -19.60 19.40
N GLU A 58 13.99 -20.47 19.50
CA GLU A 58 14.11 -21.90 19.19
C GLU A 58 14.47 -22.15 17.72
N SER A 59 13.88 -21.43 16.77
CA SER A 59 14.23 -21.55 15.36
C SER A 59 15.69 -21.15 15.11
N HIS A 60 16.12 -20.03 15.69
CA HIS A 60 17.51 -19.61 15.63
C HIS A 60 18.44 -20.59 16.34
N GLU A 61 18.03 -21.17 17.46
CA GLU A 61 18.81 -22.18 18.17
C GLU A 61 18.91 -23.47 17.36
N ARG A 62 17.83 -23.93 16.72
CA ARG A 62 17.87 -25.08 15.80
C ARG A 62 18.77 -24.82 14.60
N GLU A 63 18.68 -23.64 13.98
CA GLU A 63 19.55 -23.27 12.86
C GLU A 63 21.02 -23.18 13.30
N ASN A 64 21.30 -22.57 14.45
CA ASN A 64 22.64 -22.47 15.00
C ASN A 64 23.18 -23.84 15.46
N THR A 65 22.31 -24.72 15.98
CA THR A 65 22.67 -26.08 16.36
C THR A 65 22.99 -26.90 15.12
N PHE A 66 22.15 -26.83 14.08
CA PHE A 66 22.44 -27.44 12.79
C PHE A 66 23.77 -26.93 12.21
N LYS A 67 24.01 -25.61 12.23
CA LYS A 67 25.30 -25.03 11.82
C LYS A 67 26.47 -25.55 12.66
N ARG A 68 26.30 -25.65 13.99
CA ARG A 68 27.33 -26.19 14.90
C ARG A 68 27.58 -27.68 14.68
N GLU A 69 26.54 -28.47 14.46
CA GLU A 69 26.63 -29.91 14.19
C GLU A 69 27.31 -30.16 12.85
N VAL A 70 26.91 -29.45 11.80
CA VAL A 70 27.56 -29.50 10.49
C VAL A 70 29.02 -29.07 10.62
N ASN A 71 29.30 -27.96 11.32
CA ASN A 71 30.67 -27.51 11.58
C ASN A 71 31.45 -28.50 12.45
N ALA A 72 30.83 -29.19 13.41
CA ALA A 72 31.49 -30.16 14.28
C ALA A 72 31.79 -31.47 13.56
N VAL A 73 30.88 -31.98 12.73
CA VAL A 73 31.13 -33.12 11.84
C VAL A 73 32.24 -32.77 10.85
N TYR A 74 32.24 -31.54 10.35
CA TYR A 74 33.28 -31.04 9.46
C TYR A 74 34.63 -30.89 10.18
N SER A 75 34.66 -30.29 11.38
CA SER A 75 35.87 -30.18 12.22
C SER A 75 36.39 -31.55 12.63
N SER A 76 35.52 -32.49 13.01
CA SER A 76 35.88 -33.89 13.28
C SER A 76 36.51 -34.56 12.07
N PHE A 77 35.97 -34.33 10.87
CA PHE A 77 36.57 -34.82 9.63
C PHE A 77 37.95 -34.19 9.38
N ILE A 78 38.09 -32.88 9.63
CA ILE A 78 39.37 -32.17 9.54
C ILE A 78 40.38 -32.67 10.59
N ASP A 79 39.95 -32.91 11.83
CA ASP A 79 40.79 -33.44 12.90
C ASP A 79 41.21 -34.87 12.60
N THR A 80 40.31 -35.69 12.04
CA THR A 80 40.63 -37.05 11.59
C THR A 80 41.64 -37.01 10.44
N GLN A 81 41.46 -36.12 9.46
CA GLN A 81 42.44 -35.93 8.39
C GLN A 81 43.77 -35.38 8.92
N THR A 82 43.74 -34.43 9.85
CA THR A 82 44.94 -33.84 10.46
C THR A 82 45.68 -34.87 11.30
N SER A 83 44.96 -35.72 12.03
CA SER A 83 45.51 -36.82 12.82
C SER A 83 46.07 -37.93 11.93
N VAL A 84 45.41 -38.26 10.81
CA VAL A 84 45.95 -39.16 9.77
C VAL A 84 47.22 -38.57 9.16
N LEU A 85 47.26 -37.27 8.87
CA LEU A 85 48.45 -36.58 8.35
C LEU A 85 49.57 -36.51 9.39
N GLN A 86 49.26 -36.28 10.66
CA GLN A 86 50.20 -36.32 11.78
C GLN A 86 50.72 -37.73 12.04
N THR A 87 49.90 -38.77 11.86
CA THR A 87 50.30 -40.18 11.97
C THR A 87 51.23 -40.56 10.81
N LEU A 88 50.93 -40.08 9.60
CA LEU A 88 51.81 -40.20 8.43
C LEU A 88 53.13 -39.41 8.61
N GLN A 89 53.11 -38.27 9.31
CA GLN A 89 54.30 -37.49 9.69
C GLN A 89 55.07 -38.10 10.87
N GLY A 90 54.39 -38.71 11.84
CA GLY A 90 54.99 -39.45 12.97
C GLY A 90 55.67 -40.72 12.50
N GLY A 91 55.10 -41.41 11.50
CA GLY A 91 55.77 -42.49 10.75
C GLY A 91 56.96 -42.01 9.91
N ARG A 92 57.12 -40.70 9.69
CA ARG A 92 58.30 -40.07 9.09
C ARG A 92 59.34 -39.63 10.10
N ALA A 93 59.00 -39.47 11.39
CA ALA A 93 60.02 -39.25 12.42
C ALA A 93 60.93 -40.48 12.61
N SER A 94 60.47 -41.67 12.19
CA SER A 94 61.27 -42.90 12.05
C SER A 94 61.92 -43.09 10.67
N ALA A 95 61.72 -42.16 9.72
CA ALA A 95 62.28 -42.25 8.38
C ALA A 95 62.91 -40.90 7.98
N THR A 96 64.23 -40.82 8.10
CA THR A 96 65.08 -39.71 7.67
C THR A 96 64.66 -39.14 6.31
N GLY A 97 64.36 -37.84 6.27
CA GLY A 97 64.21 -37.08 5.03
C GLY A 97 62.77 -36.80 4.63
N THR A 98 62.11 -35.92 5.37
CA THR A 98 61.02 -35.04 4.91
C THR A 98 61.34 -34.24 3.65
N PRO A 99 61.02 -34.59 2.38
CA PRO A 99 61.34 -33.68 1.29
C PRO A 99 60.46 -32.42 1.45
N GLU A 100 61.07 -31.23 1.41
CA GLU A 100 60.43 -29.91 1.49
C GLU A 100 59.17 -29.81 0.58
N SER A 101 59.16 -30.57 -0.52
CA SER A 101 58.03 -30.72 -1.44
C SER A 101 56.74 -31.21 -0.79
N VAL A 102 56.80 -32.08 0.21
CA VAL A 102 55.60 -32.66 0.83
C VAL A 102 54.99 -31.70 1.86
N GLN A 103 55.83 -30.92 2.54
CA GLN A 103 55.37 -29.88 3.46
C GLN A 103 54.67 -28.75 2.71
N ASN A 104 55.25 -28.33 1.58
CA ASN A 104 54.63 -27.38 0.65
C ASN A 104 53.30 -27.91 0.07
N GLN A 105 53.19 -29.22 -0.21
CA GLN A 105 51.94 -29.84 -0.67
C GLN A 105 50.84 -29.84 0.40
N LEU A 106 51.20 -30.03 1.67
CA LEU A 106 50.28 -29.99 2.81
C LEU A 106 49.73 -28.58 3.05
N GLU A 107 50.58 -27.56 3.04
CA GLU A 107 50.15 -26.16 3.16
C GLU A 107 49.27 -25.73 1.99
N ALA A 108 49.60 -26.15 0.76
CA ALA A 108 48.77 -25.88 -0.42
C ALA A 108 47.37 -26.51 -0.30
N ARG A 109 47.26 -27.71 0.28
CA ARG A 109 45.97 -28.37 0.54
C ARG A 109 45.17 -27.69 1.64
N ALA A 110 45.81 -27.23 2.73
CA ALA A 110 45.16 -26.48 3.79
C ALA A 110 44.57 -25.15 3.27
N ARG A 111 45.33 -24.40 2.44
CA ARG A 111 44.82 -23.18 1.79
C ARG A 111 43.64 -23.47 0.85
N LYS A 112 43.71 -24.56 0.09
CA LYS A 112 42.61 -24.99 -0.78
C LYS A 112 41.36 -25.35 0.02
N MET A 113 41.52 -26.01 1.18
CA MET A 113 40.41 -26.35 2.07
C MET A 113 39.74 -25.11 2.66
N ALA A 114 40.52 -24.15 3.16
CA ALA A 114 39.99 -22.89 3.66
C ALA A 114 39.21 -22.10 2.58
N SER A 115 39.73 -22.09 1.35
CA SER A 115 39.04 -21.50 0.20
C SER A 115 37.73 -22.23 -0.16
N LEU A 116 37.69 -23.56 -0.01
CA LEU A 116 36.49 -24.35 -0.25
C LEU A 116 35.43 -24.09 0.82
N ASN A 117 35.82 -23.99 2.09
CA ASN A 117 34.92 -23.64 3.20
C ASN A 117 34.26 -22.27 2.95
N GLN A 118 35.07 -21.28 2.58
CA GLN A 118 34.56 -19.95 2.24
C GLN A 118 33.58 -20.02 1.05
N SER A 119 33.86 -20.86 0.06
CA SER A 119 32.98 -21.06 -1.10
C SER A 119 31.65 -21.72 -0.72
N VAL A 120 31.66 -22.67 0.22
CA VAL A 120 30.45 -23.31 0.76
C VAL A 120 29.62 -22.33 1.58
N GLU A 121 30.25 -21.55 2.46
CA GLU A 121 29.56 -20.49 3.21
C GLU A 121 28.90 -19.48 2.27
N ILE A 122 29.61 -19.04 1.23
CA ILE A 122 29.06 -18.15 0.19
C ILE A 122 27.87 -18.81 -0.53
N MET A 123 27.95 -20.11 -0.84
CA MET A 123 26.87 -20.85 -1.51
C MET A 123 25.62 -21.04 -0.63
N LEU A 124 25.78 -21.25 0.68
CA LEU A 124 24.67 -21.23 1.64
C LEU A 124 24.08 -19.81 1.80
N ASP A 125 24.90 -18.80 1.50
CA ASP A 125 24.67 -17.35 1.56
C ASP A 125 23.44 -16.78 0.81
N GLY A 126 22.84 -17.28 -0.27
CA GLY A 126 23.40 -18.08 -1.35
C GLY A 126 23.95 -17.28 -2.52
N GLY A 127 25.15 -17.71 -2.92
CA GLY A 127 25.95 -17.13 -3.97
C GLY A 127 26.79 -15.94 -3.50
N HIS A 128 27.66 -15.48 -4.40
CA HIS A 128 28.41 -14.24 -4.21
C HIS A 128 27.44 -13.08 -3.95
N PRO A 129 27.75 -12.15 -3.03
CA PRO A 129 26.87 -11.00 -2.79
C PRO A 129 26.69 -10.21 -4.09
N GLY A 130 25.42 -9.93 -4.41
CA GLY A 130 25.05 -8.99 -5.47
C GLY A 130 25.25 -7.54 -5.03
N PRO A 131 24.84 -6.57 -5.88
CA PRO A 131 24.80 -5.18 -5.45
C PRO A 131 23.82 -4.99 -4.30
N LEU A 132 24.00 -3.89 -3.55
CA LEU A 132 23.02 -3.49 -2.54
C LEU A 132 21.65 -3.26 -3.19
N LEU A 133 20.57 -3.60 -2.49
CA LEU A 133 19.22 -3.34 -3.02
C LEU A 133 18.99 -1.85 -3.29
N SER A 134 19.63 -0.95 -2.54
CA SER A 134 19.61 0.49 -2.80
C SER A 134 20.25 0.85 -4.14
N GLU A 135 21.36 0.21 -4.51
CA GLU A 135 22.02 0.44 -5.81
C GLU A 135 21.19 -0.16 -6.96
N ALA A 136 20.67 -1.37 -6.76
CA ALA A 136 19.78 -2.01 -7.71
C ALA A 136 18.49 -1.18 -7.94
N LEU A 137 17.98 -0.53 -6.89
CA LEU A 137 16.82 0.35 -6.95
C LEU A 137 17.08 1.58 -7.83
N GLU A 138 18.25 2.21 -7.74
CA GLU A 138 18.61 3.35 -8.61
C GLU A 138 18.65 2.93 -10.08
N HIS A 139 19.25 1.77 -10.38
CA HIS A 139 19.28 1.25 -11.74
C HIS A 139 17.87 0.93 -12.26
N TRP A 140 17.07 0.24 -11.46
CA TRP A 140 15.69 -0.12 -11.80
C TRP A 140 14.82 1.13 -12.00
N PHE A 141 14.98 2.16 -11.17
CA PHE A 141 14.29 3.44 -11.31
C PHE A 141 14.62 4.15 -12.62
N LYS A 142 15.91 4.17 -13.01
CA LYS A 142 16.35 4.75 -14.28
C LYS A 142 15.73 4.03 -15.48
N VAL A 143 15.75 2.70 -15.47
CA VAL A 143 15.13 1.89 -16.54
C VAL A 143 13.65 2.20 -16.63
N ARG A 144 12.91 2.14 -15.52
CA ARG A 144 11.46 2.36 -15.51
C ARG A 144 11.04 3.77 -15.91
N SER A 145 11.83 4.77 -15.56
CA SER A 145 11.60 6.16 -16.01
C SER A 145 11.73 6.30 -17.53
N GLY A 146 12.55 5.46 -18.18
CA GLY A 146 12.71 5.44 -19.64
C GLY A 146 11.60 4.73 -20.41
N LEU A 147 10.69 4.00 -19.75
CA LEU A 147 9.65 3.18 -20.40
C LEU A 147 8.38 3.98 -20.78
N GLY A 148 8.38 5.30 -20.61
CA GLY A 148 7.19 6.12 -20.87
C GLY A 148 6.05 5.89 -19.87
N LEU A 149 6.36 5.36 -18.68
CA LEU A 149 5.39 5.16 -17.60
C LEU A 149 5.02 6.50 -16.93
N ASP A 150 3.88 6.53 -16.25
CA ASP A 150 3.49 7.69 -15.43
C ASP A 150 4.53 7.90 -14.31
N GLN A 151 5.25 9.02 -14.34
CA GLN A 151 6.37 9.29 -13.42
C GLN A 151 5.95 9.18 -11.95
N LYS A 152 4.73 9.62 -11.62
CA LYS A 152 4.23 9.54 -10.24
C LYS A 152 4.08 8.10 -9.76
N LYS A 153 3.73 7.16 -10.66
CA LYS A 153 3.74 5.72 -10.35
C LYS A 153 5.16 5.22 -10.12
N VAL A 154 6.11 5.62 -10.97
CA VAL A 154 7.52 5.24 -10.82
C VAL A 154 8.08 5.75 -9.50
N ASP A 155 7.83 7.01 -9.14
CA ASP A 155 8.23 7.61 -7.87
C ASP A 155 7.57 6.92 -6.68
N THR A 156 6.29 6.55 -6.81
CA THR A 156 5.59 5.81 -5.75
C THR A 156 6.26 4.46 -5.53
N ASP A 157 6.57 3.72 -6.59
CA ASP A 157 7.21 2.41 -6.49
C ASP A 157 8.61 2.50 -5.89
N TYR A 158 9.39 3.50 -6.32
CA TYR A 158 10.70 3.78 -5.74
C TYR A 158 10.63 3.97 -4.23
N ASN A 159 9.72 4.82 -3.77
CA ASN A 159 9.54 5.09 -2.34
C ASN A 159 9.10 3.84 -1.56
N ARG A 160 8.34 2.94 -2.19
CA ARG A 160 7.84 1.71 -1.54
C ARG A 160 8.93 0.65 -1.38
N VAL A 161 9.85 0.56 -2.34
CA VAL A 161 11.06 -0.24 -2.17
C VAL A 161 11.97 0.39 -1.13
N LYS A 162 12.10 1.72 -1.10
CA LYS A 162 12.86 2.43 -0.07
C LYS A 162 12.30 2.20 1.34
N ASP A 163 10.98 2.22 1.50
CA ASP A 163 10.30 1.89 2.75
C ASP A 163 10.70 0.47 3.23
N PHE A 164 10.74 -0.50 2.31
CA PHE A 164 11.18 -1.87 2.63
C PHE A 164 12.66 -1.95 3.02
N ILE A 165 13.56 -1.26 2.30
CA ILE A 165 14.98 -1.20 2.66
C ILE A 165 15.15 -0.63 4.08
N SER A 166 14.41 0.42 4.41
CA SER A 166 14.45 1.02 5.75
C SER A 166 13.96 0.06 6.84
N PHE A 167 13.08 -0.89 6.51
CA PHE A 167 12.55 -1.90 7.44
C PHE A 167 13.47 -3.12 7.56
N ALA A 168 13.85 -3.73 6.43
CA ALA A 168 14.62 -4.98 6.38
C ALA A 168 16.14 -4.78 6.51
N GLY A 169 16.60 -3.53 6.43
CA GLY A 169 18.00 -3.15 6.49
C GLY A 169 18.67 -3.11 5.11
N TYR A 170 19.88 -2.56 5.09
CA TYR A 170 20.66 -2.37 3.87
C TYR A 170 21.48 -3.62 3.54
N LYS A 171 20.92 -4.50 2.71
CA LYS A 171 21.56 -5.77 2.31
C LYS A 171 21.72 -5.90 0.79
N PRO A 172 22.65 -6.75 0.32
CA PRO A 172 22.68 -7.20 -1.07
C PRO A 172 21.35 -7.81 -1.50
N ILE A 173 20.97 -7.64 -2.77
CA ILE A 173 19.66 -8.08 -3.28
C ILE A 173 19.41 -9.59 -3.10
N ASN A 174 20.44 -10.43 -3.17
CA ASN A 174 20.33 -11.88 -2.98
C ASN A 174 20.38 -12.33 -1.50
N ARG A 175 20.41 -11.40 -0.55
CA ARG A 175 20.46 -11.68 0.90
C ARG A 175 19.11 -11.50 1.62
N TYR A 176 18.10 -10.97 0.95
CA TYR A 176 16.74 -10.93 1.50
C TYR A 176 16.08 -12.31 1.45
N ARG A 177 15.23 -12.60 2.43
CA ARG A 177 14.50 -13.87 2.59
C ARG A 177 13.01 -13.63 2.72
N TYR A 178 12.22 -14.66 2.41
CA TYR A 178 10.76 -14.60 2.44
C TYR A 178 10.18 -14.00 3.73
N LEU A 179 10.72 -14.38 4.89
CA LEU A 179 10.21 -13.92 6.19
C LEU A 179 10.24 -12.40 6.35
N GLU A 180 11.25 -11.72 5.80
CA GLU A 180 11.33 -10.25 5.88
C GLU A 180 10.18 -9.58 5.12
N PHE A 181 9.77 -10.15 3.99
CA PHE A 181 8.61 -9.65 3.24
C PHE A 181 7.29 -9.94 3.96
N GLN A 182 7.19 -11.10 4.59
CA GLN A 182 6.00 -11.47 5.36
C GLN A 182 5.86 -10.60 6.62
N GLU A 183 6.95 -10.34 7.34
CA GLU A 183 6.98 -9.44 8.48
C GLU A 183 6.68 -7.99 8.08
N PHE A 184 7.20 -7.55 6.93
CA PHE A 184 6.85 -6.24 6.39
C PHE A 184 5.35 -6.12 6.07
N ALA A 185 4.76 -7.14 5.44
CA ALA A 185 3.32 -7.16 5.16
C ALA A 185 2.48 -7.13 6.46
N ASN A 186 2.90 -7.86 7.49
CA ASN A 186 2.26 -7.85 8.80
C ASN A 186 2.35 -6.46 9.44
N LEU A 187 3.52 -5.81 9.39
CA LEU A 187 3.69 -4.46 9.89
C LEU A 187 2.74 -3.47 9.20
N LEU A 188 2.67 -3.53 7.86
CA LEU A 188 1.85 -2.62 7.06
C LEU A 188 0.36 -2.69 7.39
N ALA A 189 -0.15 -3.83 7.87
CA ALA A 189 -1.54 -3.97 8.32
C ALA A 189 -1.90 -3.00 9.47
N HIS A 190 -0.91 -2.59 10.25
CA HIS A 190 -1.07 -1.69 11.39
C HIS A 190 -0.62 -0.25 11.13
N VAL A 191 -0.01 0.02 9.97
CA VAL A 191 0.46 1.36 9.62
C VAL A 191 -0.73 2.28 9.34
N PRO A 192 -0.80 3.48 9.95
CA PRO A 192 -1.84 4.45 9.67
C PRO A 192 -1.82 4.92 8.20
N ALA A 193 -2.98 5.00 7.57
CA ALA A 193 -3.06 5.46 6.20
C ALA A 193 -2.60 6.92 6.09
N LYS A 194 -1.69 7.18 5.13
CA LYS A 194 -1.12 8.50 4.87
C LYS A 194 -0.42 9.12 6.10
N PHE A 195 0.14 8.31 7.01
CA PHE A 195 0.81 8.81 8.21
C PHE A 195 1.87 9.89 7.91
N SER A 196 2.63 9.74 6.82
CA SER A 196 3.67 10.69 6.41
C SER A 196 3.15 12.11 6.09
N MET A 197 1.86 12.26 5.81
CA MET A 197 1.22 13.55 5.56
C MET A 197 0.64 14.19 6.82
N LYS A 198 0.60 13.45 7.94
CA LYS A 198 -0.05 13.91 9.17
C LYS A 198 0.99 14.46 10.14
N PRO A 199 0.74 15.63 10.75
CA PRO A 199 1.67 16.24 11.69
C PRO A 199 2.06 15.31 12.85
N GLU A 200 1.12 14.50 13.34
CA GLU A 200 1.30 13.60 14.49
C GLU A 200 2.31 12.47 14.26
N PHE A 201 2.55 12.07 13.01
CA PHE A 201 3.50 11.01 12.66
C PHE A 201 4.73 11.55 11.93
N LYS A 202 4.96 12.87 11.98
CA LYS A 202 6.06 13.51 11.25
C LYS A 202 7.40 12.98 11.73
N GLY A 203 8.21 12.45 10.82
CA GLY A 203 9.54 11.93 11.11
C GLY A 203 9.56 10.51 11.67
N MET A 204 8.40 9.91 11.95
CA MET A 204 8.32 8.51 12.37
C MET A 204 8.57 7.57 11.19
N THR A 205 9.21 6.44 11.47
CA THR A 205 9.23 5.25 10.61
C THR A 205 7.85 4.58 10.57
N GLN A 206 7.66 3.63 9.66
CA GLN A 206 6.43 2.83 9.61
C GLN A 206 6.22 2.03 10.89
N PHE A 207 7.30 1.53 11.48
CA PHE A 207 7.27 0.81 12.75
C PHE A 207 6.80 1.70 13.89
N GLU A 208 7.44 2.87 14.05
CA GLU A 208 7.07 3.83 15.08
C GLU A 208 5.64 4.36 14.89
N ALA A 209 5.23 4.64 13.66
CA ALA A 209 3.88 5.10 13.36
C ALA A 209 2.81 4.03 13.69
N ALA A 210 3.09 2.76 13.39
CA ALA A 210 2.21 1.65 13.73
C ALA A 210 2.11 1.45 15.26
N ALA A 211 3.25 1.47 15.96
CA ALA A 211 3.31 1.35 17.42
C ALA A 211 2.59 2.53 18.11
N HIS A 212 2.88 3.75 17.69
CA HIS A 212 2.23 4.96 18.21
C HIS A 212 0.72 4.89 18.01
N ASN A 213 0.25 4.57 16.80
CA ASN A 213 -1.18 4.49 16.54
C ASN A 213 -1.88 3.41 17.38
N ARG A 214 -1.22 2.27 17.64
CA ARG A 214 -1.77 1.21 18.49
C ARG A 214 -1.86 1.64 19.96
N SER A 215 -0.90 2.44 20.42
CA SER A 215 -0.87 2.98 21.79
C SER A 215 -2.01 3.98 22.08
N LEU A 216 -2.61 4.58 21.05
CA LEU A 216 -3.74 5.48 21.20
C LEU A 216 -5.01 4.69 21.58
N ALA A 217 -5.87 5.33 22.39
CA ALA A 217 -7.20 4.80 22.70
C ALA A 217 -7.98 4.50 21.40
N PRO A 218 -8.82 3.45 21.34
CA PRO A 218 -9.48 3.00 20.10
C PRO A 218 -10.15 4.11 19.29
N ARG A 219 -10.84 5.05 19.95
CA ARG A 219 -11.52 6.19 19.32
C ARG A 219 -10.58 7.24 18.71
N LYS A 220 -9.31 7.29 19.14
CA LYS A 220 -8.28 8.20 18.65
C LYS A 220 -7.37 7.55 17.60
N ARG A 221 -7.50 6.24 17.36
CA ARG A 221 -6.70 5.53 16.37
C ARG A 221 -7.08 5.96 14.97
N GLU A 222 -6.06 6.11 14.13
CA GLU A 222 -6.22 6.43 12.73
C GLU A 222 -6.44 5.18 11.88
N LYS A 223 -7.27 5.32 10.83
CA LYS A 223 -7.59 4.21 9.91
C LYS A 223 -6.31 3.69 9.25
N THR A 224 -6.04 2.38 9.35
CA THR A 224 -4.83 1.75 8.80
C THR A 224 -4.92 1.49 7.29
N LEU A 225 -3.82 1.02 6.71
CA LEU A 225 -3.75 0.59 5.31
C LEU A 225 -4.75 -0.53 5.01
N THR A 226 -5.31 -0.51 3.80
CA THR A 226 -6.16 -1.61 3.35
C THR A 226 -5.31 -2.74 2.81
N GLY A 227 -5.80 -3.98 2.89
CA GLY A 227 -5.15 -5.12 2.26
C GLY A 227 -4.85 -4.87 0.78
N LYS A 228 -5.80 -4.25 0.04
CA LYS A 228 -5.57 -3.90 -1.37
C LYS A 228 -4.43 -2.91 -1.57
N THR A 229 -4.28 -1.94 -0.67
CA THR A 229 -3.18 -0.97 -0.72
C THR A 229 -1.83 -1.63 -0.45
N ILE A 230 -1.78 -2.57 0.52
CA ILE A 230 -0.57 -3.34 0.83
C ILE A 230 -0.17 -4.15 -0.40
N GLU A 231 -1.10 -4.90 -0.97
CA GLU A 231 -0.88 -5.70 -2.18
C GLU A 231 -0.40 -4.85 -3.37
N SER A 232 -1.18 -3.85 -3.77
CA SER A 232 -0.96 -3.15 -5.05
C SER A 232 0.13 -2.09 -5.00
N ASN A 233 0.37 -1.48 -3.82
CA ASN A 233 1.28 -0.34 -3.71
C ASN A 233 2.57 -0.67 -2.99
N TYR A 234 2.61 -1.71 -2.13
CA TYR A 234 3.84 -2.09 -1.43
C TYR A 234 4.43 -3.39 -1.99
N LEU A 235 3.64 -4.47 -2.02
CA LEU A 235 4.14 -5.78 -2.42
C LEU A 235 4.37 -5.90 -3.93
N SER A 236 3.50 -5.31 -4.76
CA SER A 236 3.67 -5.34 -6.21
C SER A 236 5.00 -4.72 -6.70
N PRO A 237 5.43 -3.52 -6.23
CA PRO A 237 6.76 -2.99 -6.55
C PRO A 237 7.91 -3.88 -6.08
N LEU A 238 7.80 -4.50 -4.89
CA LEU A 238 8.81 -5.42 -4.38
C LEU A 238 8.92 -6.66 -5.25
N ASN A 239 7.80 -7.28 -5.62
CA ASN A 239 7.79 -8.42 -6.55
C ASN A 239 8.49 -8.06 -7.86
N MET A 240 8.19 -6.88 -8.42
CA MET A 240 8.75 -6.46 -9.71
C MET A 240 10.26 -6.19 -9.63
N ILE A 241 10.76 -5.42 -8.66
CA ILE A 241 12.21 -5.18 -8.57
C ILE A 241 12.98 -6.47 -8.27
N PHE A 242 12.49 -7.34 -7.39
CA PHE A 242 13.18 -8.61 -7.10
C PHE A 242 13.11 -9.57 -8.27
N HIS A 243 12.03 -9.58 -9.04
CA HIS A 243 11.97 -10.33 -10.29
C HIS A 243 13.00 -9.81 -11.31
N ASP A 244 12.97 -8.51 -11.62
CA ASP A 244 13.77 -7.91 -12.68
C ASP A 244 15.27 -7.89 -12.34
N MET A 245 15.62 -7.45 -11.14
CA MET A 245 17.01 -7.24 -10.74
C MET A 245 17.71 -8.54 -10.32
N CYS A 246 17.00 -9.50 -9.72
CA CYS A 246 17.60 -10.81 -9.48
C CYS A 246 17.88 -11.52 -10.82
N ALA A 247 16.94 -11.45 -11.78
CA ALA A 247 17.18 -11.99 -13.13
C ALA A 247 18.37 -11.31 -13.82
N HIS A 248 18.48 -9.98 -13.74
CA HIS A 248 19.61 -9.24 -14.33
C HIS A 248 20.97 -9.65 -13.76
N HIS A 249 21.04 -9.94 -12.46
CA HIS A 249 22.27 -10.33 -11.77
C HIS A 249 22.48 -11.85 -11.66
N GLY A 250 21.58 -12.67 -12.24
CA GLY A 250 21.70 -14.13 -12.22
C GLY A 250 21.38 -14.79 -10.87
N PHE A 251 20.57 -14.14 -10.03
CA PHE A 251 20.12 -14.67 -8.74
C PHE A 251 18.67 -15.17 -8.81
N PRO A 252 18.30 -16.19 -8.03
CA PRO A 252 16.89 -16.53 -7.83
C PRO A 252 16.21 -15.45 -6.99
N SER A 253 15.03 -14.99 -7.42
CA SER A 253 14.21 -14.09 -6.62
C SER A 253 13.67 -14.82 -5.38
N PRO A 254 13.74 -14.22 -4.18
CA PRO A 254 13.14 -14.79 -2.96
C PRO A 254 11.60 -14.86 -3.03
N LEU A 255 11.00 -14.23 -4.05
CA LEU A 255 9.55 -14.13 -4.25
C LEU A 255 9.03 -14.95 -5.45
N ALA A 256 9.89 -15.70 -6.14
CA ALA A 256 9.53 -16.36 -7.40
C ALA A 256 8.40 -17.40 -7.27
N ASN A 257 8.36 -18.16 -6.17
CA ASN A 257 7.44 -19.29 -5.97
C ASN A 257 6.71 -19.23 -4.62
N VAL A 258 6.59 -18.04 -4.05
CA VAL A 258 6.00 -17.85 -2.73
C VAL A 258 4.96 -16.74 -2.80
N SER A 259 3.94 -16.85 -1.95
CA SER A 259 2.91 -15.83 -1.82
C SER A 259 2.98 -15.22 -0.43
N ILE A 260 3.08 -13.90 -0.38
CA ILE A 260 2.99 -13.14 0.86
C ILE A 260 1.52 -13.07 1.26
N ARG A 261 1.22 -13.45 2.50
CA ARG A 261 -0.14 -13.42 3.03
C ARG A 261 -0.39 -12.07 3.69
N ILE A 262 -1.54 -11.47 3.40
CA ILE A 262 -1.95 -10.22 4.03
C ILE A 262 -2.81 -10.56 5.25
N SER A 263 -2.44 -10.02 6.42
CA SER A 263 -3.19 -10.23 7.67
C SER A 263 -4.66 -9.80 7.53
N HIS A 264 -5.57 -10.54 8.15
CA HIS A 264 -6.98 -10.17 8.27
C HIS A 264 -7.18 -8.89 9.10
N GLU A 265 -6.18 -8.48 9.88
CA GLU A 265 -6.19 -7.21 10.60
C GLU A 265 -6.00 -6.00 9.67
N ALA A 266 -5.54 -6.22 8.44
CA ALA A 266 -5.49 -5.17 7.44
C ALA A 266 -6.92 -4.71 7.12
N ARG A 267 -7.12 -3.40 7.08
CA ARG A 267 -8.46 -2.84 6.91
C ARG A 267 -9.09 -3.32 5.60
N ALA A 268 -10.36 -3.68 5.64
CA ALA A 268 -11.12 -3.98 4.43
C ALA A 268 -11.16 -2.76 3.50
N SER A 269 -11.21 -3.03 2.19
CA SER A 269 -11.48 -1.96 1.23
C SER A 269 -12.89 -1.43 1.46
N THR A 270 -13.05 -0.11 1.36
CA THR A 270 -14.37 0.50 1.45
C THR A 270 -15.18 0.08 0.22
N GLU A 271 -16.28 -0.64 0.45
CA GLU A 271 -17.25 -0.96 -0.57
C GLU A 271 -18.01 0.31 -0.98
N ARG A 272 -18.30 0.47 -2.27
CA ARG A 272 -18.99 1.63 -2.81
C ARG A 272 -20.29 1.16 -3.45
N LEU A 273 -21.40 1.53 -2.85
CA LEU A 273 -22.72 1.28 -3.42
C LEU A 273 -23.01 2.26 -4.56
N PRO A 274 -23.83 1.85 -5.55
CA PRO A 274 -24.36 2.76 -6.55
C PRO A 274 -25.20 3.87 -5.90
N ILE A 275 -25.31 5.01 -6.57
CA ILE A 275 -26.23 6.07 -6.17
C ILE A 275 -27.62 5.70 -6.68
N GLU A 276 -28.61 5.70 -5.80
CA GLU A 276 -29.97 5.32 -6.16
C GLU A 276 -30.66 6.38 -7.03
N VAL A 277 -31.62 5.97 -7.87
CA VAL A 277 -32.32 6.89 -8.79
C VAL A 277 -32.95 8.11 -8.09
N PRO A 278 -33.61 7.98 -6.92
CA PRO A 278 -34.13 9.14 -6.20
C PRO A 278 -33.04 10.13 -5.76
N GLU A 279 -31.86 9.62 -5.37
CA GLU A 279 -30.71 10.44 -4.98
C GLU A 279 -30.07 11.12 -6.19
N LEU A 280 -30.00 10.43 -7.34
CA LEU A 280 -29.58 11.03 -8.60
C LEU A 280 -30.49 12.18 -9.01
N ASN A 281 -31.81 12.01 -8.93
CA ASN A 281 -32.77 13.07 -9.24
C ASN A 281 -32.57 14.29 -8.33
N LYS A 282 -32.39 14.06 -7.02
CA LYS A 282 -32.06 15.13 -6.06
C LYS A 282 -30.75 15.84 -6.42
N TRP A 283 -29.73 15.09 -6.83
CA TRP A 283 -28.45 15.68 -7.23
C TRP A 283 -28.58 16.50 -8.51
N PHE A 284 -29.27 15.99 -9.53
CA PHE A 284 -29.48 16.68 -10.81
C PHE A 284 -30.26 17.98 -10.67
N GLU A 285 -31.29 18.01 -9.81
CA GLU A 285 -32.04 19.24 -9.54
C GLU A 285 -31.15 20.34 -8.97
N GLN A 286 -30.18 19.98 -8.13
CA GLN A 286 -29.26 20.92 -7.52
C GLN A 286 -28.16 21.34 -8.47
N THR A 287 -27.60 20.41 -9.26
CA THR A 287 -26.54 20.71 -10.22
C THR A 287 -27.06 21.56 -11.37
N ALA A 288 -28.34 21.42 -11.76
CA ALA A 288 -28.96 22.27 -12.77
C ALA A 288 -28.93 23.78 -12.41
N LYS A 289 -28.90 24.10 -11.11
CA LYS A 289 -28.85 25.47 -10.56
C LYS A 289 -27.42 26.03 -10.46
N GLU A 290 -26.39 25.21 -10.70
CA GLU A 290 -24.99 25.64 -10.66
C GLU A 290 -24.66 26.55 -11.86
N SER A 291 -24.00 27.68 -11.59
CA SER A 291 -23.50 28.57 -12.65
C SER A 291 -22.25 28.01 -13.33
N ARG A 292 -21.47 27.21 -12.60
CA ARG A 292 -20.23 26.63 -13.09
C ARG A 292 -20.53 25.42 -13.97
N GLY A 293 -20.17 25.49 -15.24
CA GLY A 293 -20.46 24.46 -16.24
C GLY A 293 -20.02 23.04 -15.85
N ASP A 294 -18.83 22.87 -15.27
CA ASP A 294 -18.37 21.54 -14.85
C ASP A 294 -19.15 20.99 -13.64
N SER A 295 -19.65 21.85 -12.77
CA SER A 295 -20.49 21.44 -11.63
C SER A 295 -21.94 21.17 -12.04
N LYS A 296 -22.39 21.79 -13.13
CA LYS A 296 -23.72 21.59 -13.72
C LYS A 296 -23.81 20.31 -14.54
N TRP A 297 -22.89 20.13 -15.49
CA TRP A 297 -23.05 19.12 -16.55
C TRP A 297 -22.38 17.79 -16.28
N LEU A 298 -21.25 17.76 -15.56
CA LEU A 298 -20.52 16.50 -15.31
C LEU A 298 -21.36 15.44 -14.57
N PRO A 299 -22.24 15.78 -13.60
CA PRO A 299 -23.10 14.78 -12.95
C PRO A 299 -24.01 14.07 -13.95
N LEU A 300 -24.70 14.83 -14.81
CA LEU A 300 -25.60 14.28 -15.83
C LEU A 300 -24.82 13.47 -16.88
N LEU A 301 -23.75 14.07 -17.44
CA LEU A 301 -22.92 13.42 -18.46
C LEU A 301 -22.29 12.14 -17.92
N GLY A 302 -21.66 12.18 -16.75
CA GLY A 302 -20.99 11.03 -16.15
C GLY A 302 -21.95 9.88 -15.82
N THR A 303 -23.17 10.21 -15.40
CA THR A 303 -24.20 9.21 -15.07
C THR A 303 -24.74 8.53 -16.32
N VAL A 304 -25.10 9.29 -17.35
CA VAL A 304 -25.76 8.75 -18.55
C VAL A 304 -24.76 8.08 -19.50
N THR A 305 -23.55 8.65 -19.66
CA THR A 305 -22.57 8.15 -20.62
C THR A 305 -21.62 7.09 -20.05
N GLY A 306 -21.52 6.99 -18.71
CA GLY A 306 -20.49 6.20 -18.04
C GLY A 306 -19.05 6.65 -18.31
N ALA A 307 -18.85 7.81 -18.95
CA ALA A 307 -17.51 8.32 -19.26
C ALA A 307 -16.80 8.80 -17.99
N ARG A 308 -15.47 8.61 -17.96
CA ARG A 308 -14.69 9.02 -16.80
C ARG A 308 -14.66 10.53 -16.71
N ILE A 309 -14.71 11.07 -15.49
CA ILE A 309 -14.55 12.52 -15.27
C ILE A 309 -13.26 13.06 -15.90
N GLY A 310 -12.19 12.25 -15.90
CA GLY A 310 -10.92 12.57 -16.54
C GLY A 310 -10.94 12.55 -18.07
N GLU A 311 -11.99 12.04 -18.71
CA GLU A 311 -12.25 12.15 -20.15
C GLU A 311 -13.15 13.37 -20.41
N LEU A 312 -14.24 13.50 -19.66
CA LEU A 312 -15.23 14.56 -19.82
C LEU A 312 -14.69 15.98 -19.57
N ILE A 313 -13.81 16.14 -18.57
CA ILE A 313 -13.31 17.47 -18.18
C ILE A 313 -12.49 18.16 -19.27
N TRP A 314 -11.94 17.38 -20.21
CA TRP A 314 -11.09 17.86 -21.32
C TRP A 314 -11.85 17.94 -22.65
N LEU A 315 -13.17 17.91 -22.64
CA LEU A 315 -13.94 18.08 -23.87
C LEU A 315 -13.74 19.48 -24.44
N GLN A 316 -13.52 19.53 -25.75
CA GLN A 316 -13.52 20.74 -26.55
C GLN A 316 -14.79 20.78 -27.39
N LYS A 317 -15.21 21.98 -27.81
CA LYS A 317 -16.42 22.11 -28.63
C LYS A 317 -16.37 21.26 -29.90
N LYS A 318 -15.21 21.16 -30.56
CA LYS A 318 -15.00 20.30 -31.74
C LYS A 318 -15.32 18.82 -31.51
N ASP A 319 -15.30 18.36 -30.25
CA ASP A 319 -15.57 16.97 -29.90
C ASP A 319 -17.06 16.64 -29.91
N ILE A 320 -17.92 17.66 -29.99
CA ILE A 320 -19.37 17.52 -29.98
C ILE A 320 -19.92 17.93 -31.34
N TYR A 321 -20.44 16.95 -32.08
CA TYR A 321 -20.98 17.18 -33.42
C TYR A 321 -22.15 16.26 -33.71
N LYS A 322 -22.89 16.57 -34.78
CA LYS A 322 -24.02 15.77 -35.25
C LYS A 322 -23.51 14.85 -36.35
N VAL A 323 -23.73 13.53 -36.21
CA VAL A 323 -23.38 12.57 -37.27
C VAL A 323 -24.47 12.54 -38.35
N GLU A 324 -24.15 11.90 -39.48
CA GLU A 324 -25.13 11.53 -40.49
C GLU A 324 -26.25 10.67 -39.83
N GLY A 325 -27.51 11.06 -40.03
CA GLY A 325 -28.66 10.51 -39.30
C GLY A 325 -29.15 11.39 -38.14
N GLY A 326 -28.46 12.49 -37.84
CA GLY A 326 -28.99 13.55 -37.00
C GLY A 326 -28.83 13.34 -35.48
N ILE A 327 -27.99 12.40 -35.07
CA ILE A 327 -27.71 12.13 -33.66
C ILE A 327 -26.50 12.95 -33.22
N TRP A 328 -26.59 13.60 -32.05
CA TRP A 328 -25.44 14.25 -31.44
C TRP A 328 -24.50 13.22 -30.82
N VAL A 329 -23.19 13.41 -31.02
CA VAL A 329 -22.16 12.53 -30.46
C VAL A 329 -21.10 13.33 -29.74
N MET A 330 -20.42 12.65 -28.83
CA MET A 330 -19.20 13.07 -28.16
C MET A 330 -18.05 12.17 -28.61
N ASP A 331 -17.05 12.75 -29.23
CA ASP A 331 -15.95 12.03 -29.86
C ASP A 331 -14.66 12.12 -29.03
N LEU A 332 -14.35 11.01 -28.34
CA LEU A 332 -13.12 10.85 -27.57
C LEU A 332 -11.98 10.20 -28.38
N THR A 333 -12.17 10.00 -29.69
CA THR A 333 -11.16 9.44 -30.59
C THR A 333 -10.19 10.50 -31.12
N THR A 334 -10.55 11.78 -31.07
CA THR A 334 -9.73 12.89 -31.56
C THR A 334 -8.66 13.30 -30.55
N ASP A 335 -7.57 13.94 -30.98
CA ASP A 335 -6.60 14.54 -30.06
C ASP A 335 -7.09 15.92 -29.56
N LEU A 336 -6.50 16.40 -28.47
CA LEU A 336 -6.77 17.72 -27.91
C LEU A 336 -6.03 18.78 -28.71
N ILE A 337 -6.56 19.99 -28.78
CA ILE A 337 -5.84 21.15 -29.30
C ILE A 337 -5.43 22.03 -28.12
N ASN A 338 -4.12 22.26 -27.95
CA ASN A 338 -3.63 23.13 -26.89
C ASN A 338 -3.81 24.62 -27.24
N ALA A 339 -3.40 25.51 -26.33
CA ALA A 339 -3.51 26.96 -26.52
C ALA A 339 -2.74 27.50 -27.75
N GLN A 340 -1.76 26.75 -28.25
CA GLN A 340 -0.96 27.08 -29.44
C GLN A 340 -1.53 26.48 -30.73
N GLY A 341 -2.70 25.82 -30.69
CA GLY A 341 -3.28 25.17 -31.84
C GLY A 341 -2.64 23.82 -32.19
N ILE A 342 -1.78 23.28 -31.32
CA ILE A 342 -1.03 22.06 -31.58
C ILE A 342 -1.81 20.85 -31.06
N PRO A 343 -1.96 19.78 -31.86
CA PRO A 343 -2.53 18.51 -31.41
C PRO A 343 -1.71 17.88 -30.29
N VAL A 344 -2.38 17.51 -29.20
CA VAL A 344 -1.82 16.81 -28.04
C VAL A 344 -2.66 15.57 -27.77
N ALA A 345 -2.00 14.43 -27.64
CA ALA A 345 -2.67 13.17 -27.37
C ALA A 345 -3.53 13.26 -26.10
N ARG A 346 -4.78 12.78 -26.19
CA ARG A 346 -5.64 12.66 -25.01
C ARG A 346 -5.01 11.70 -24.01
N ARG A 347 -5.07 12.06 -22.73
CA ARG A 347 -4.67 11.18 -21.64
C ARG A 347 -5.73 10.09 -21.46
N ILE A 348 -5.54 8.97 -22.15
CA ILE A 348 -6.40 7.78 -22.05
C ILE A 348 -5.75 6.71 -21.16
N LYS A 349 -6.58 5.95 -20.43
CA LYS A 349 -6.08 4.87 -19.57
C LYS A 349 -5.86 3.56 -20.34
N ASN A 350 -6.66 3.31 -21.38
CA ASN A 350 -6.57 2.13 -22.23
C ASN A 350 -7.02 2.46 -23.66
N ASN A 351 -6.67 1.62 -24.64
CA ASN A 351 -7.03 1.84 -26.05
C ASN A 351 -8.55 1.90 -26.26
N SER A 352 -9.33 1.11 -25.51
CA SER A 352 -10.80 1.16 -25.53
C SER A 352 -11.40 2.49 -25.06
N SER A 353 -10.60 3.40 -24.50
CA SER A 353 -11.07 4.73 -24.10
C SER A 353 -11.30 5.65 -25.30
N ARG A 354 -10.61 5.43 -26.44
CA ARG A 354 -10.89 6.16 -27.70
C ARG A 354 -12.16 5.59 -28.31
N ARG A 355 -13.26 6.32 -28.15
CA ARG A 355 -14.59 5.91 -28.61
C ARG A 355 -15.46 7.12 -28.93
N ILE A 356 -16.50 6.90 -29.71
CA ILE A 356 -17.58 7.85 -29.92
C ILE A 356 -18.75 7.46 -29.02
N ILE A 357 -19.35 8.43 -28.36
CA ILE A 357 -20.48 8.24 -27.43
C ILE A 357 -21.68 8.98 -27.99
N ALA A 358 -22.80 8.29 -28.22
CA ALA A 358 -24.05 8.95 -28.58
C ALA A 358 -24.58 9.78 -27.39
N ILE A 359 -24.96 11.03 -27.64
CA ILE A 359 -25.54 11.91 -26.64
C ILE A 359 -27.04 11.64 -26.59
N HIS A 360 -27.50 11.10 -25.47
CA HIS A 360 -28.91 10.79 -25.25
C HIS A 360 -29.80 12.04 -25.36
N GLN A 361 -31.01 11.90 -25.89
CA GLN A 361 -31.93 13.02 -26.13
C GLN A 361 -32.20 13.84 -24.86
N ALA A 362 -32.34 13.20 -23.70
CA ALA A 362 -32.48 13.90 -22.41
C ALA A 362 -31.35 14.90 -22.10
N ILE A 363 -30.12 14.66 -22.57
CA ILE A 363 -28.99 15.61 -22.40
C ILE A 363 -29.16 16.78 -23.37
N VAL A 364 -29.63 16.51 -24.59
CA VAL A 364 -29.93 17.53 -25.60
C VAL A 364 -31.06 18.43 -25.10
N ASP A 365 -32.18 17.85 -24.66
CA ASP A 365 -33.36 18.58 -24.16
C ASP A 365 -33.06 19.41 -22.90
N ALA A 366 -32.08 18.97 -22.09
CA ALA A 366 -31.63 19.72 -20.93
C ALA A 366 -30.86 21.01 -21.30
N GLY A 367 -30.52 21.22 -22.57
CA GLY A 367 -29.83 22.41 -23.06
C GLY A 367 -28.32 22.26 -23.22
N PHE A 368 -27.80 21.02 -23.27
CA PHE A 368 -26.35 20.80 -23.29
C PHE A 368 -25.72 21.26 -24.62
N ILE A 369 -26.43 21.11 -25.73
CA ILE A 369 -25.91 21.48 -27.05
C ILE A 369 -25.79 23.00 -27.16
N GLU A 370 -26.78 23.74 -26.69
CA GLU A 370 -26.80 25.19 -26.62
C GLU A 370 -25.65 25.70 -25.73
N TYR A 371 -25.43 25.03 -24.59
CA TYR A 371 -24.28 25.28 -23.74
C TYR A 371 -22.96 25.10 -24.49
N VAL A 372 -22.76 23.98 -25.19
CA VAL A 372 -21.54 23.71 -25.96
C VAL A 372 -21.35 24.72 -27.10
N GLN A 373 -22.42 25.10 -27.79
CA GLN A 373 -22.37 26.04 -28.91
C GLN A 373 -21.90 27.44 -28.49
N SER A 374 -22.08 27.83 -27.23
CA SER A 374 -21.60 29.11 -26.68
C SER A 374 -20.07 29.26 -26.62
N PHE A 375 -19.32 28.18 -26.79
CA PHE A 375 -17.85 28.18 -26.74
C PHE A 375 -17.21 28.34 -28.14
N PRO A 376 -15.94 28.78 -28.22
CA PRO A 376 -15.19 28.77 -29.48
C PRO A 376 -14.84 27.33 -29.92
N LYS A 377 -14.59 27.13 -31.22
CA LYS A 377 -14.44 25.80 -31.86
C LYS A 377 -13.43 24.88 -31.15
N ASP A 378 -12.25 25.39 -30.83
CA ASP A 378 -11.19 24.66 -30.13
C ASP A 378 -11.13 24.99 -28.62
N GLY A 379 -12.15 25.69 -28.12
CA GLY A 379 -12.28 26.02 -26.71
C GLY A 379 -12.69 24.81 -25.88
N TRP A 380 -12.16 24.75 -24.66
CA TRP A 380 -12.67 23.85 -23.63
C TRP A 380 -14.13 24.17 -23.33
N ILE A 381 -14.97 23.15 -23.22
CA ILE A 381 -16.37 23.34 -22.78
C ILE A 381 -16.47 23.52 -21.26
N PHE A 382 -15.38 23.32 -20.52
CA PHE A 382 -15.30 23.52 -19.06
C PHE A 382 -14.10 24.41 -18.67
N PRO A 383 -13.98 25.64 -19.18
CA PRO A 383 -12.77 26.45 -19.05
C PRO A 383 -12.40 26.77 -17.59
N TRP A 384 -13.40 26.90 -16.72
CA TRP A 384 -13.18 27.15 -15.30
C TRP A 384 -12.46 25.99 -14.60
N ALA A 385 -12.51 24.76 -15.11
CA ALA A 385 -11.85 23.62 -14.49
C ALA A 385 -10.31 23.76 -14.45
N PHE A 386 -9.76 24.59 -15.35
CA PHE A 386 -8.32 24.78 -15.54
C PHE A 386 -7.72 25.93 -14.73
N HIS A 387 -8.56 26.77 -14.10
CA HIS A 387 -8.09 27.93 -13.35
C HIS A 387 -8.76 28.06 -11.99
N HIS A 388 -7.99 28.45 -10.98
CA HIS A 388 -8.47 28.91 -9.69
C HIS A 388 -7.87 30.29 -9.38
N GLY A 389 -8.70 31.33 -9.51
CA GLY A 389 -8.19 32.71 -9.49
C GLY A 389 -7.21 32.91 -10.65
N LYS A 390 -5.99 33.36 -10.34
CA LYS A 390 -4.91 33.54 -11.33
C LYS A 390 -4.07 32.29 -11.58
N ASN A 391 -4.30 31.20 -10.84
CA ASN A 391 -3.45 30.02 -10.87
C ASN A 391 -4.03 28.92 -11.74
N GLU A 392 -3.17 28.25 -12.51
CA GLU A 392 -3.53 27.07 -13.27
C GLU A 392 -3.72 25.84 -12.35
N VAL A 393 -4.76 25.06 -12.63
CA VAL A 393 -5.09 23.84 -11.89
C VAL A 393 -4.31 22.67 -12.48
N LYS A 394 -3.28 22.21 -11.79
CA LYS A 394 -2.44 21.06 -12.22
C LYS A 394 -3.22 19.78 -12.51
N ARG A 395 -4.36 19.55 -11.83
CA ARG A 395 -5.18 18.33 -11.96
C ARG A 395 -6.68 18.66 -12.03
N PRO A 396 -7.18 19.10 -13.20
CA PRO A 396 -8.57 19.55 -13.37
C PRO A 396 -9.59 18.47 -13.01
N ALA A 397 -9.36 17.22 -13.43
CA ALA A 397 -10.23 16.09 -13.14
C ALA A 397 -10.38 15.82 -11.62
N ASP A 398 -9.26 15.83 -10.88
CA ASP A 398 -9.26 15.67 -9.42
C ASP A 398 -10.01 16.83 -8.74
N ALA A 399 -9.80 18.06 -9.21
CA ALA A 399 -10.46 19.24 -8.66
C ALA A 399 -11.97 19.18 -8.90
N ALA A 400 -12.41 18.79 -10.11
CA ALA A 400 -13.81 18.58 -10.43
C ALA A 400 -14.42 17.47 -9.56
N SER A 401 -13.74 16.33 -9.42
CA SER A 401 -14.20 15.23 -8.57
C SER A 401 -14.36 15.67 -7.11
N LYS A 402 -13.46 16.49 -6.57
CA LYS A 402 -13.61 17.05 -5.21
C LYS A 402 -14.84 17.95 -5.08
N ARG A 403 -15.13 18.79 -6.08
CA ARG A 403 -16.33 19.65 -6.10
C ARG A 403 -17.61 18.82 -6.11
N LEU A 404 -17.70 17.83 -7.00
CA LEU A 404 -18.85 16.95 -7.10
C LEU A 404 -19.07 16.14 -5.80
N ASN A 405 -18.00 15.63 -5.20
CA ASN A 405 -18.10 14.96 -3.90
C ASN A 405 -18.58 15.89 -2.78
N ALA A 406 -18.20 17.17 -2.81
CA ALA A 406 -18.70 18.14 -1.83
C ALA A 406 -20.21 18.39 -2.00
N GLN A 407 -20.72 18.43 -3.23
CA GLN A 407 -22.17 18.51 -3.49
C GLN A 407 -22.90 17.27 -2.96
N LEU A 408 -22.41 16.07 -3.28
CA LEU A 408 -23.02 14.82 -2.79
C LEU A 408 -23.05 14.75 -1.26
N LYS A 409 -21.99 15.20 -0.59
CA LYS A 409 -21.94 15.31 0.89
C LYS A 409 -22.98 16.30 1.42
N LYS A 410 -23.07 17.49 0.82
CA LYS A 410 -24.05 18.52 1.20
C LYS A 410 -25.50 18.01 1.07
N LEU A 411 -25.75 17.13 0.10
CA LEU A 411 -27.08 16.53 -0.13
C LEU A 411 -27.36 15.29 0.72
N GLY A 412 -26.39 14.82 1.52
CA GLY A 412 -26.52 13.62 2.34
C GLY A 412 -26.48 12.30 1.57
N ILE A 413 -26.10 12.35 0.28
CA ILE A 413 -25.98 11.18 -0.59
C ILE A 413 -24.65 10.45 -0.32
N HIS A 414 -23.57 11.20 -0.14
CA HIS A 414 -22.27 10.64 0.19
C HIS A 414 -22.11 10.50 1.71
N LYS A 415 -22.47 9.34 2.25
CA LYS A 415 -22.35 8.98 3.67
C LYS A 415 -21.75 7.58 3.82
N GLU A 416 -21.10 7.33 4.96
CA GLU A 416 -20.76 5.96 5.36
C GLU A 416 -22.08 5.25 5.71
N ILE A 417 -22.24 4.01 5.24
CA ILE A 417 -23.37 3.17 5.62
C ILE A 417 -22.96 2.53 6.94
N GLU A 418 -23.74 2.77 7.99
CA GLU A 418 -23.52 2.18 9.32
C GLU A 418 -23.80 0.68 9.34
#